data_AF-B3QW12-F1
#
_entry.id   AF-B3QW12-F1
#
_cell.length_a   1.000
_cell.length_b   1.000
_cell.length_c   1.000
_cell.angle_alpha   90.00
_cell.angle_beta   90.00
_cell.angle_gamma   90.00
#
_symmetry.space_group_name_H-M   'P 1'
#
loop_
_entity.id
_entity.type
_entity.pdbx_description
1 polymer ?
#
loop_
_entity_poly.entity_id
_entity_poly.type
_entity_poly.pdbx_seq_one_letter_code
_entity_poly.pdbx_strand_id
1 'polypeptide(L)'
;MKHIAILASSERGISLGKKLQYALGQAKPESEIAIFSVRPASDVEQIPSTKEFLKNGFRAFDAFIFIGALGICVRSIAPMLQSKYTDPAVINCDDDGQFVQSVLSGHIGGANLLTREVASMLGAAPVITTSSDVQGLWSLDTLGRRLGWTIEIHGNEALKTMNNFIARFIERKPCALLIETRDTETRRLIQTKPDFVDVFYSLESIHFSAYHLLLAVTPKRHAAPIPALFYRPKVLSVGLGCEKNIDASRFVASFFEHFAETGYAAASIHSIGSASLKSAEPAFLKLAETLGVPFRTFSAEALNKVASVPNPSERVFEKVGLYSVSEAAAALLSENEAWLVEKQKCSLAGVENGQPKHYTFAVSQRANTARTGHIAIVGAGPGDPELITLKGKSYLQEADLVLYAGSLVPEELTYYARSGALVKSSADLSLEAQFSLMKEFYDRGEFVVRLHTGDPSIYGAIQEQMQYFDAHGMSYEIVPGVSSFQAAAAALKSEFTIPERVQTIILTRGEGRTPVPEKERLSELARSQSTLCIYLSATLAHKVQSELLEHYPPETPVAVCYKLTWKDQRIWNGKLKNLAELVQESGKTRTVLLVVGEAILARSERSKLYDPTFAHGFREATKPSEAAT
;
A
#
# COMPACT_ATOMS: atom_id res chain seq x y z
N MET A 1 1.10 -20.67 3.30
CA MET A 1 1.28 -22.13 3.21
C MET A 1 2.68 -22.37 3.74
N LYS A 2 2.81 -23.04 4.89
CA LYS A 2 4.07 -23.38 5.53
C LYS A 2 4.56 -24.76 5.11
N HIS A 3 3.67 -25.74 4.98
CA HIS A 3 4.04 -27.11 4.60
C HIS A 3 3.42 -27.47 3.25
N ILE A 4 4.26 -27.76 2.26
CA ILE A 4 3.84 -28.10 0.89
C ILE A 4 4.41 -29.48 0.52
N ALA A 5 3.53 -30.40 0.12
CA ALA A 5 3.92 -31.72 -0.38
C ALA A 5 3.82 -31.77 -1.91
N ILE A 6 4.91 -32.15 -2.58
CA ILE A 6 4.92 -32.47 -4.01
C ILE A 6 4.83 -33.97 -4.16
N LEU A 7 3.79 -34.47 -4.84
CA LEU A 7 3.54 -35.89 -5.04
C LEU A 7 3.83 -36.27 -6.50
N ALA A 8 4.88 -37.04 -6.73
CA ALA A 8 5.27 -37.49 -8.07
C ALA A 8 5.31 -39.02 -8.17
N SER A 9 4.83 -39.59 -9.28
CA SER A 9 4.76 -41.05 -9.47
C SER A 9 5.55 -41.57 -10.69
N SER A 10 6.20 -40.67 -11.43
CA SER A 10 7.01 -40.95 -12.61
C SER A 10 8.40 -40.32 -12.46
N GLU A 11 9.43 -40.83 -13.17
CA GLU A 11 10.77 -40.22 -13.14
C GLU A 11 10.76 -38.79 -13.68
N ARG A 12 9.99 -38.55 -14.74
CA ARG A 12 9.79 -37.21 -15.31
C ARG A 12 9.11 -36.29 -14.31
N GLY A 13 8.09 -36.77 -13.61
CA GLY A 13 7.39 -36.03 -12.58
C GLY A 13 8.28 -35.72 -11.37
N ILE A 14 9.18 -36.62 -10.99
CA ILE A 14 10.19 -36.35 -9.94
C ILE A 14 11.14 -35.24 -10.39
N SER A 15 11.63 -35.28 -11.63
CA SER A 15 12.49 -34.23 -12.18
C SER A 15 11.79 -32.86 -12.19
N LEU A 16 10.52 -32.83 -12.62
CA LEU A 16 9.70 -31.61 -12.57
C LEU A 16 9.47 -31.16 -11.12
N GLY A 17 9.21 -32.09 -10.20
CA GLY A 17 9.05 -31.84 -8.77
C GLY A 17 10.28 -31.20 -8.14
N LYS A 18 11.49 -31.65 -8.52
CA LYS A 18 12.75 -31.05 -8.06
C LYS A 18 12.92 -29.61 -8.55
N LYS A 19 12.60 -29.34 -9.82
CA LYS A 19 12.61 -27.97 -10.36
C LYS A 19 11.63 -27.07 -9.61
N LEU A 20 10.42 -27.57 -9.34
CA LEU A 20 9.40 -26.86 -8.57
C LEU A 20 9.82 -26.62 -7.14
N GLN A 21 10.39 -27.62 -6.46
CA GLN A 21 10.88 -27.49 -5.08
C GLN A 21 11.93 -26.38 -5.00
N TYR A 22 12.89 -26.34 -5.94
CA TYR A 22 13.90 -25.28 -5.99
C TYR A 22 13.28 -23.90 -6.22
N ALA A 23 12.43 -23.75 -7.25
CA ALA A 23 11.80 -22.47 -7.58
C ALA A 23 10.88 -21.95 -6.45
N LEU A 24 10.07 -22.84 -5.87
CA LEU A 24 9.22 -22.52 -4.73
C LEU A 24 10.05 -22.20 -3.48
N GLY A 25 11.18 -22.88 -3.26
CA GLY A 25 12.08 -22.59 -2.15
C GLY A 25 12.71 -21.20 -2.25
N GLN A 26 13.08 -20.75 -3.46
CA GLN A 26 13.55 -19.38 -3.69
C GLN A 26 12.42 -18.35 -3.49
N ALA A 27 11.21 -18.66 -3.98
CA ALA A 27 10.07 -17.76 -3.89
C ALA A 27 9.43 -17.71 -2.48
N LYS A 28 9.57 -18.77 -1.69
CA LYS A 28 8.98 -18.94 -0.35
C LYS A 28 9.99 -19.57 0.62
N PRO A 29 11.03 -18.84 1.07
CA PRO A 29 12.10 -19.39 1.91
C PRO A 29 11.62 -19.95 3.26
N GLU A 30 10.48 -19.47 3.76
CA GLU A 30 9.89 -19.94 5.02
C GLU A 30 8.96 -21.16 4.87
N SER A 31 8.80 -21.69 3.66
CA SER A 31 7.99 -22.89 3.41
C SER A 31 8.85 -24.14 3.43
N GLU A 32 8.40 -25.15 4.17
CA GLU A 32 8.93 -26.50 4.10
C GLU A 32 8.29 -27.22 2.91
N ILE A 33 9.12 -27.56 1.92
CA ILE A 33 8.68 -28.17 0.67
C ILE A 33 9.39 -29.51 0.50
N ALA A 34 8.62 -30.59 0.56
CA ALA A 34 9.12 -31.94 0.43
C ALA A 34 8.51 -32.64 -0.79
N ILE A 35 9.31 -33.49 -1.44
CA ILE A 35 8.88 -34.32 -2.56
C ILE A 35 8.68 -35.73 -2.03
N PHE A 36 7.51 -36.31 -2.30
CA PHE A 36 7.18 -37.68 -1.97
C PHE A 36 6.88 -38.47 -3.24
N SER A 37 7.36 -39.72 -3.29
CA SER A 37 7.19 -40.59 -4.45
C SER A 37 7.08 -42.05 -4.05
N VAL A 38 6.28 -42.81 -4.81
CA VAL A 38 6.25 -44.28 -4.69
C VAL A 38 7.48 -44.96 -5.30
N ARG A 39 8.20 -44.25 -6.17
CA ARG A 39 9.48 -44.68 -6.75
C ARG A 39 10.66 -44.15 -5.92
N PRO A 40 11.72 -44.96 -5.72
CA PRO A 40 12.93 -44.50 -5.08
C PRO A 40 13.66 -43.48 -5.95
N ALA A 41 14.13 -42.39 -5.35
CA ALA A 41 14.99 -41.38 -5.97
C ALA A 41 15.79 -40.62 -4.91
N SER A 42 16.97 -40.10 -5.25
CA SER A 42 17.75 -39.23 -4.36
C SER A 42 16.96 -37.97 -4.01
N ASP A 43 17.07 -37.51 -2.76
CA ASP A 43 16.45 -36.26 -2.28
C ASP A 43 14.92 -36.22 -2.42
N VAL A 44 14.29 -37.41 -2.39
CA VAL A 44 12.84 -37.62 -2.43
C VAL A 44 12.47 -38.60 -1.34
N GLU A 45 11.43 -38.29 -0.56
CA GLU A 45 10.93 -39.18 0.47
C GLU A 45 10.10 -40.30 -0.17
N GLN A 46 10.54 -41.55 0.02
CA GLN A 46 9.85 -42.69 -0.54
C GLN A 46 8.62 -43.04 0.30
N ILE A 47 7.45 -43.08 -0.33
CA ILE A 47 6.18 -43.48 0.29
C ILE A 47 5.70 -44.81 -0.29
N PRO A 48 5.07 -45.70 0.50
CA PRO A 48 4.59 -46.98 -0.01
C PRO A 48 3.38 -46.81 -0.94
N SER A 49 2.55 -45.80 -0.69
CA SER A 49 1.34 -45.51 -1.45
C SER A 49 0.92 -44.07 -1.27
N THR A 50 0.61 -43.37 -2.37
CA THR A 50 0.04 -42.01 -2.33
C THR A 50 -1.25 -41.96 -1.51
N LYS A 51 -2.11 -42.98 -1.64
CA LYS A 51 -3.39 -43.03 -0.93
C LYS A 51 -3.21 -43.17 0.59
N GLU A 52 -2.28 -44.03 1.01
CA GLU A 52 -2.01 -44.27 2.43
C GLU A 52 -1.34 -43.06 3.08
N PHE A 53 -0.37 -42.46 2.39
CA PHE A 53 0.26 -41.20 2.79
C PHE A 53 -0.78 -40.10 3.03
N LEU A 54 -1.68 -39.88 2.07
CA LEU A 54 -2.76 -38.90 2.22
C LEU A 54 -3.70 -39.25 3.38
N LYS A 55 -4.08 -40.53 3.55
CA LYS A 55 -4.96 -40.93 4.66
C LYS A 55 -4.36 -40.58 6.03
N ASN A 56 -3.05 -40.68 6.18
CA ASN A 56 -2.35 -40.42 7.44
C ASN A 56 -1.99 -38.94 7.63
N GLY A 57 -1.87 -38.16 6.55
CA GLY A 57 -1.29 -36.82 6.58
C GLY A 57 -2.02 -35.72 5.81
N PHE A 58 -3.24 -35.95 5.28
CA PHE A 58 -3.89 -34.97 4.38
C PHE A 58 -4.07 -33.57 5.00
N ARG A 59 -4.34 -33.49 6.30
CA ARG A 59 -4.50 -32.19 7.01
C ARG A 59 -3.23 -31.71 7.70
N ALA A 60 -2.13 -32.46 7.59
CA ALA A 60 -0.84 -32.06 8.13
C ALA A 60 -0.10 -31.07 7.21
N PHE A 61 -0.49 -30.99 5.94
CA PHE A 61 0.07 -30.06 4.95
C PHE A 61 -0.94 -28.97 4.61
N ASP A 62 -0.45 -27.79 4.27
CA ASP A 62 -1.28 -26.68 3.79
C ASP A 62 -1.65 -26.85 2.31
N ALA A 63 -0.76 -27.51 1.54
CA ALA A 63 -0.95 -27.71 0.10
C ALA A 63 -0.32 -28.99 -0.44
N PHE A 64 -0.95 -29.55 -1.48
CA PHE A 64 -0.46 -30.67 -2.26
C PHE A 64 -0.34 -30.30 -3.75
N ILE A 65 0.82 -30.59 -4.34
CA ILE A 65 1.10 -30.46 -5.76
C ILE A 65 1.26 -31.86 -6.34
N PHE A 66 0.22 -32.37 -7.01
CA PHE A 66 0.30 -33.65 -7.70
C PHE A 66 0.96 -33.46 -9.06
N ILE A 67 1.94 -34.29 -9.40
CA ILE A 67 2.56 -34.34 -10.72
C ILE A 67 2.21 -35.68 -11.37
N GLY A 68 1.38 -35.61 -12.41
CA GLY A 68 0.87 -36.74 -13.14
C GLY A 68 -0.60 -36.58 -13.55
N ALA A 69 -1.28 -37.71 -13.75
CA ALA A 69 -2.66 -37.71 -14.23
C ALA A 69 -3.65 -37.17 -13.18
N LEU A 70 -4.47 -36.19 -13.57
CA LEU A 70 -5.52 -35.59 -12.73
C LEU A 70 -6.46 -36.64 -12.11
N GLY A 71 -6.79 -37.70 -12.86
CA GLY A 71 -7.65 -38.78 -12.35
C GLY A 71 -7.06 -39.52 -11.14
N ILE A 72 -5.73 -39.63 -11.04
CA ILE A 72 -5.05 -40.20 -9.87
C ILE A 72 -5.16 -39.24 -8.70
N CYS A 73 -4.90 -37.94 -8.92
CA CYS A 73 -5.05 -36.89 -7.91
C CYS A 73 -6.45 -36.94 -7.28
N VAL A 74 -7.51 -36.83 -8.10
CA VAL A 74 -8.91 -36.81 -7.64
C VAL A 74 -9.28 -38.09 -6.87
N ARG A 75 -8.98 -39.27 -7.41
CA ARG A 75 -9.31 -40.54 -6.72
C ARG A 75 -8.54 -40.73 -5.41
N SER A 76 -7.32 -40.19 -5.33
CA SER A 76 -6.47 -40.31 -4.15
C SER A 76 -6.92 -39.41 -3.02
N ILE A 77 -7.45 -38.21 -3.31
CA ILE A 77 -7.94 -37.28 -2.28
C ILE A 77 -9.41 -37.51 -1.90
N ALA A 78 -10.23 -38.08 -2.79
CA ALA A 78 -11.68 -38.20 -2.60
C ALA A 78 -12.13 -38.77 -1.24
N PRO A 79 -11.50 -39.83 -0.69
CA PRO A 79 -11.89 -40.37 0.62
C PRO A 79 -11.58 -39.46 1.83
N MET A 80 -10.80 -38.39 1.65
CA MET A 80 -10.31 -37.52 2.72
C MET A 80 -11.04 -36.17 2.77
N LEU A 81 -11.86 -35.87 1.76
CA LEU A 81 -12.55 -34.60 1.62
C LEU A 81 -13.60 -34.42 2.72
N GLN A 82 -13.64 -33.24 3.35
CA GLN A 82 -14.63 -32.88 4.36
C GLN A 82 -15.24 -31.51 4.09
N SER A 83 -14.42 -30.48 3.92
CA SER A 83 -14.88 -29.11 3.84
C SER A 83 -13.81 -28.19 3.27
N LYS A 84 -14.20 -27.27 2.37
CA LYS A 84 -13.30 -26.26 1.79
C LYS A 84 -12.66 -25.31 2.82
N TYR A 85 -13.15 -25.30 4.06
CA TYR A 85 -12.61 -24.50 5.17
C TYR A 85 -11.47 -25.20 5.91
N THR A 86 -11.42 -26.52 5.85
CA THR A 86 -10.45 -27.36 6.58
C THR A 86 -9.53 -28.16 5.67
N ASP A 87 -9.96 -28.40 4.43
CA ASP A 87 -9.21 -29.19 3.47
C ASP A 87 -8.09 -28.34 2.82
N PRO A 88 -6.89 -28.92 2.64
CA PRO A 88 -5.73 -28.22 2.10
C PRO A 88 -5.95 -27.78 0.64
N ALA A 89 -5.11 -26.87 0.16
CA ALA A 89 -5.05 -26.59 -1.27
C ALA A 89 -4.55 -27.83 -2.03
N VAL A 90 -5.23 -28.21 -3.11
CA VAL A 90 -4.72 -29.26 -4.00
C VAL A 90 -4.69 -28.74 -5.43
N ILE A 91 -3.52 -28.87 -6.05
CA ILE A 91 -3.32 -28.60 -7.47
C ILE A 91 -2.76 -29.85 -8.17
N ASN A 92 -2.94 -29.93 -9.47
CA ASN A 92 -2.37 -30.97 -10.32
C ASN A 92 -1.57 -30.34 -11.46
N CYS A 93 -0.39 -30.88 -11.73
CA CYS A 93 0.43 -30.60 -12.90
C CYS A 93 0.52 -31.88 -13.73
N ASP A 94 0.42 -31.80 -15.05
CA ASP A 94 0.77 -32.95 -15.90
C ASP A 94 2.29 -33.19 -15.90
N ASP A 95 2.72 -34.39 -16.29
CA ASP A 95 4.14 -34.79 -16.30
C ASP A 95 5.01 -33.98 -17.29
N ASP A 96 4.38 -33.29 -18.25
CA ASP A 96 5.04 -32.40 -19.20
C ASP A 96 5.19 -30.97 -18.67
N GLY A 97 4.48 -30.63 -17.59
CA GLY A 97 4.44 -29.28 -17.03
C GLY A 97 3.74 -28.28 -17.93
N GLN A 98 2.82 -28.71 -18.82
CA GLN A 98 2.13 -27.82 -19.75
C GLN A 98 0.93 -27.12 -19.12
N PHE A 99 0.27 -27.78 -18.17
CA PHE A 99 -0.93 -27.31 -17.51
C PHE A 99 -0.84 -27.48 -15.99
N VAL A 100 -1.35 -26.50 -15.26
CA VAL A 100 -1.50 -26.56 -13.81
C VAL A 100 -2.97 -26.34 -13.47
N GLN A 101 -3.63 -27.33 -12.90
CA GLN A 101 -5.06 -27.28 -12.58
C GLN A 101 -5.28 -27.06 -11.08
N SER A 102 -6.20 -26.17 -10.74
CA SER A 102 -6.73 -26.08 -9.38
C SER A 102 -7.75 -27.19 -9.17
N VAL A 103 -7.58 -28.00 -8.11
CA VAL A 103 -8.39 -29.21 -7.88
C VAL A 103 -9.28 -29.09 -6.65
N LEU A 104 -8.75 -28.59 -5.52
CA LEU A 104 -9.48 -28.50 -4.25
C LEU A 104 -9.13 -27.21 -3.49
N SER A 105 -10.11 -26.65 -2.79
CA SER A 105 -9.96 -25.47 -1.92
C SER A 105 -9.41 -24.24 -2.65
N GLY A 106 -10.03 -23.90 -3.79
CA GLY A 106 -9.66 -22.81 -4.71
C GLY A 106 -9.30 -21.47 -4.03
N HIS A 107 -10.28 -20.77 -3.45
CA HIS A 107 -10.03 -19.47 -2.81
C HIS A 107 -9.51 -19.61 -1.36
N ILE A 108 -10.27 -20.29 -0.50
CA ILE A 108 -9.98 -20.34 0.94
C ILE A 108 -8.71 -21.14 1.23
N GLY A 109 -8.51 -22.29 0.60
CA GLY A 109 -7.25 -23.04 0.73
C GLY A 109 -6.10 -22.39 -0.03
N GLY A 110 -6.40 -21.58 -1.05
CA GLY A 110 -5.40 -20.87 -1.86
C GLY A 110 -4.92 -21.65 -3.08
N ALA A 111 -5.60 -22.73 -3.49
CA ALA A 111 -5.22 -23.50 -4.67
C ALA A 111 -5.23 -22.66 -5.96
N ASN A 112 -6.17 -21.73 -6.14
CA ASN A 112 -6.21 -20.87 -7.34
C ASN A 112 -4.98 -19.95 -7.42
N LEU A 113 -4.48 -19.47 -6.28
CA LEU A 113 -3.26 -18.67 -6.22
C LEU A 113 -2.04 -19.54 -6.52
N LEU A 114 -1.92 -20.68 -5.83
CA LEU A 114 -0.83 -21.62 -6.02
C LEU A 114 -0.76 -22.13 -7.47
N THR A 115 -1.89 -22.38 -8.11
CA THR A 115 -1.98 -22.74 -9.53
C THR A 115 -1.34 -21.67 -10.43
N ARG A 116 -1.62 -20.38 -10.19
CA ARG A 116 -1.01 -19.29 -10.98
C ARG A 116 0.49 -19.17 -10.72
N GLU A 117 0.91 -19.27 -9.46
CA GLU A 117 2.33 -19.20 -9.07
C GLU A 117 3.13 -20.34 -9.72
N VAL A 118 2.67 -21.58 -9.56
CA VAL A 118 3.32 -22.77 -10.12
C VAL A 118 3.29 -22.74 -11.66
N ALA A 119 2.19 -22.29 -12.27
CA ALA A 119 2.12 -22.12 -13.72
C ALA A 119 3.16 -21.11 -14.23
N SER A 120 3.30 -19.97 -13.56
CA SER A 120 4.30 -18.95 -13.92
C SER A 120 5.74 -19.47 -13.76
N MET A 121 6.03 -20.28 -12.75
CA MET A 121 7.36 -20.86 -12.53
C MET A 121 7.73 -21.90 -13.61
N LEU A 122 6.74 -22.61 -14.14
CA LEU A 122 6.93 -23.62 -15.18
C LEU A 122 6.81 -23.09 -16.61
N GLY A 123 6.26 -21.88 -16.80
CA GLY A 123 5.80 -21.43 -18.11
C GLY A 123 4.57 -22.21 -18.62
N ALA A 124 3.77 -22.75 -17.70
CA ALA A 124 2.59 -23.56 -17.97
C ALA A 124 1.31 -22.72 -18.07
N ALA A 125 0.25 -23.32 -18.60
CA ALA A 125 -1.09 -22.74 -18.62
C ALA A 125 -1.87 -23.04 -17.32
N PRO A 126 -2.31 -22.02 -16.55
CA PRO A 126 -3.16 -22.25 -15.38
C PRO A 126 -4.61 -22.57 -15.79
N VAL A 127 -5.19 -23.62 -15.21
CA VAL A 127 -6.58 -24.03 -15.40
C VAL A 127 -7.35 -23.80 -14.09
N ILE A 128 -8.10 -22.71 -14.04
CA ILE A 128 -8.93 -22.31 -12.89
C ILE A 128 -10.37 -22.17 -13.37
N THR A 129 -11.28 -22.95 -12.79
CA THR A 129 -12.67 -23.07 -13.24
C THR A 129 -13.68 -22.47 -12.26
N THR A 130 -13.22 -21.84 -11.18
CA THR A 130 -14.13 -21.26 -10.18
C THR A 130 -14.90 -20.10 -10.80
N SER A 131 -16.23 -20.09 -10.69
CA SER A 131 -17.10 -19.17 -11.44
C SER A 131 -16.78 -17.69 -11.21
N SER A 132 -16.40 -17.29 -9.99
CA SER A 132 -15.96 -15.92 -9.71
C SER A 132 -14.62 -15.59 -10.39
N ASP A 133 -13.63 -16.49 -10.42
CA ASP A 133 -12.38 -16.27 -11.15
C ASP A 133 -12.61 -16.17 -12.65
N VAL A 134 -13.44 -17.04 -13.22
CA VAL A 134 -13.78 -17.05 -14.65
C VAL A 134 -14.47 -15.74 -15.05
N GLN A 135 -15.29 -15.18 -14.17
CA GLN A 135 -15.98 -13.91 -14.40
C GLN A 135 -15.19 -12.67 -13.96
N GLY A 136 -13.98 -12.84 -13.39
CA GLY A 136 -13.18 -11.74 -12.86
C GLY A 136 -13.82 -11.04 -11.64
N LEU A 137 -14.73 -11.72 -10.93
CA LEU A 137 -15.43 -11.20 -9.75
C LEU A 137 -14.62 -11.42 -8.47
N TRP A 138 -14.91 -10.62 -7.45
CA TRP A 138 -14.31 -10.79 -6.13
C TRP A 138 -14.70 -12.10 -5.45
N SER A 139 -13.71 -12.71 -4.78
CA SER A 139 -13.92 -13.85 -3.88
C SER A 139 -14.41 -13.36 -2.51
N LEU A 140 -15.74 -13.22 -2.36
CA LEU A 140 -16.38 -12.63 -1.17
C LEU A 140 -15.98 -13.29 0.17
N ASP A 141 -15.60 -14.57 0.16
CA ASP A 141 -15.18 -15.35 1.32
C ASP A 141 -13.74 -15.11 1.77
N THR A 142 -12.92 -14.49 0.92
CA THR A 142 -11.51 -14.20 1.21
C THR A 142 -11.17 -12.71 1.16
N LEU A 143 -12.13 -11.85 0.82
CA LEU A 143 -11.98 -10.40 0.89
C LEU A 143 -11.54 -9.96 2.29
N GLY A 144 -10.50 -9.13 2.35
CA GLY A 144 -9.96 -8.59 3.60
C GLY A 144 -9.18 -9.58 4.47
N ARG A 145 -9.08 -10.87 4.08
CA ARG A 145 -8.41 -11.89 4.89
C ARG A 145 -6.95 -11.57 5.19
N ARG A 146 -6.23 -10.99 4.22
CA ARG A 146 -4.82 -10.56 4.38
C ARG A 146 -4.65 -9.44 5.41
N LEU A 147 -5.70 -8.65 5.65
CA LEU A 147 -5.75 -7.58 6.65
C LEU A 147 -6.44 -8.03 7.96
N GLY A 148 -6.74 -9.32 8.11
CA GLY A 148 -7.40 -9.86 9.30
C GLY A 148 -8.86 -9.43 9.47
N TRP A 149 -9.54 -9.03 8.38
CA TRP A 149 -10.94 -8.66 8.46
C TRP A 149 -11.79 -9.87 8.90
N THR A 150 -12.76 -9.60 9.77
CA THR A 150 -13.78 -10.59 10.16
C THR A 150 -15.01 -10.40 9.30
N ILE A 151 -15.65 -11.50 8.87
CA ILE A 151 -16.87 -11.44 8.07
C ILE A 151 -18.07 -11.78 8.95
N GLU A 152 -19.06 -10.90 8.97
CA GLU A 152 -20.35 -11.10 9.63
C GLU A 152 -21.46 -11.18 8.56
N ILE A 153 -22.30 -12.20 8.65
CA ILE A 153 -23.39 -12.44 7.70
C ILE A 153 -24.70 -12.01 8.33
N HIS A 154 -25.38 -11.05 7.71
CA HIS A 154 -26.68 -10.54 8.16
C HIS A 154 -27.78 -10.87 7.15
N GLY A 155 -28.87 -11.48 7.62
CA GLY A 155 -30.01 -11.90 6.82
C GLY A 155 -30.88 -12.94 7.53
N ASN A 156 -31.96 -13.37 6.87
CA ASN A 156 -32.86 -14.41 7.38
C ASN A 156 -32.08 -15.72 7.68
N GLU A 157 -32.40 -16.41 8.78
CA GLU A 157 -31.76 -17.64 9.27
C GLU A 157 -31.58 -18.70 8.16
N ALA A 158 -32.57 -18.84 7.27
CA ALA A 158 -32.53 -19.79 6.14
C ALA A 158 -31.45 -19.47 5.08
N LEU A 159 -30.83 -18.28 5.12
CA LEU A 159 -29.91 -17.75 4.11
C LEU A 159 -28.49 -17.46 4.63
N LYS A 160 -28.19 -17.72 5.92
CA LYS A 160 -26.92 -17.37 6.60
C LYS A 160 -25.70 -18.25 6.20
N THR A 161 -25.56 -18.63 4.94
CA THR A 161 -24.33 -19.30 4.46
C THR A 161 -23.58 -18.41 3.48
N MET A 162 -22.26 -18.37 3.59
CA MET A 162 -21.39 -17.64 2.66
C MET A 162 -21.63 -18.04 1.19
N ASN A 163 -21.94 -19.30 0.93
CA ASN A 163 -22.21 -19.80 -0.42
C ASN A 163 -23.43 -19.13 -1.06
N ASN A 164 -24.48 -18.80 -0.29
CA ASN A 164 -25.65 -18.08 -0.82
C ASN A 164 -25.30 -16.66 -1.27
N PHE A 165 -24.40 -15.99 -0.55
CA PHE A 165 -23.94 -14.65 -0.91
C PHE A 165 -23.05 -14.67 -2.15
N ILE A 166 -22.15 -15.65 -2.26
CA ILE A 166 -21.35 -15.88 -3.46
C ILE A 166 -22.25 -16.13 -4.67
N ALA A 167 -23.27 -17.00 -4.53
CA ALA A 167 -24.21 -17.29 -5.61
C ALA A 167 -24.96 -16.02 -6.07
N ARG A 168 -25.47 -15.22 -5.12
CA ARG A 168 -26.13 -13.93 -5.41
C ARG A 168 -25.23 -12.93 -6.12
N PHE A 169 -23.96 -12.86 -5.73
CA PHE A 169 -23.01 -11.93 -6.33
C PHE A 169 -22.67 -12.32 -7.78
N ILE A 170 -22.60 -13.63 -8.05
CA ILE A 170 -22.37 -14.18 -9.39
C ILE A 170 -23.58 -13.93 -10.32
N GLU A 171 -24.78 -13.70 -9.79
CA GLU A 171 -25.94 -13.29 -10.61
C GLU A 171 -25.82 -11.88 -11.20
N ARG A 172 -24.82 -11.08 -10.79
CA ARG A 172 -24.54 -9.70 -11.28
C ARG A 172 -25.73 -8.73 -11.14
N LYS A 173 -26.61 -8.97 -10.16
CA LYS A 173 -27.67 -8.02 -9.80
C LYS A 173 -27.09 -6.81 -9.08
N PRO A 174 -27.75 -5.63 -9.10
CA PRO A 174 -27.25 -4.43 -8.46
C PRO A 174 -26.83 -4.68 -7.01
N CYS A 175 -25.59 -4.29 -6.69
CA CYS A 175 -24.97 -4.50 -5.40
C CYS A 175 -24.45 -3.17 -4.84
N ALA A 176 -24.80 -2.84 -3.60
CA ALA A 176 -24.24 -1.68 -2.91
C ALA A 176 -22.96 -2.09 -2.18
N LEU A 177 -21.92 -1.28 -2.28
CA LEU A 177 -20.67 -1.39 -1.53
C LEU A 177 -20.51 -0.17 -0.62
N LEU A 178 -20.79 -0.33 0.68
CA LEU A 178 -20.54 0.68 1.69
C LEU A 178 -19.07 0.61 2.15
N ILE A 179 -18.35 1.73 2.10
CA ILE A 179 -16.97 1.83 2.58
C ILE A 179 -16.83 3.03 3.53
N GLU A 180 -16.75 2.75 4.82
CA GLU A 180 -16.59 3.77 5.88
C GLU A 180 -15.17 3.85 6.46
N THR A 181 -14.23 3.09 5.90
CA THR A 181 -12.81 3.13 6.25
C THR A 181 -11.95 3.30 5.02
N ARG A 182 -10.77 3.90 5.18
CA ARG A 182 -9.77 4.05 4.12
C ARG A 182 -8.55 3.19 4.45
N ASP A 183 -8.20 2.28 3.55
CA ASP A 183 -6.98 1.48 3.60
C ASP A 183 -6.64 0.98 2.18
N THR A 184 -5.53 0.25 2.05
CA THR A 184 -5.09 -0.27 0.75
C THR A 184 -6.12 -1.21 0.11
N GLU A 185 -6.87 -1.99 0.89
CA GLU A 185 -7.85 -2.93 0.32
C GLU A 185 -9.15 -2.26 -0.10
N THR A 186 -9.68 -1.35 0.70
CA THR A 186 -10.85 -0.54 0.34
C THR A 186 -10.57 0.29 -0.92
N ARG A 187 -9.35 0.81 -1.08
CA ARG A 187 -8.91 1.43 -2.34
C ARG A 187 -8.93 0.43 -3.50
N ARG A 188 -8.35 -0.77 -3.32
CA ARG A 188 -8.38 -1.82 -4.35
C ARG A 188 -9.82 -2.21 -4.71
N LEU A 189 -10.73 -2.30 -3.74
CA LEU A 189 -12.14 -2.58 -3.98
C LEU A 189 -12.78 -1.50 -4.84
N ILE A 190 -12.54 -0.21 -4.55
CA ILE A 190 -13.07 0.88 -5.39
C ILE A 190 -12.56 0.78 -6.83
N GLN A 191 -11.27 0.50 -7.01
CA GLN A 191 -10.62 0.40 -8.32
C GLN A 191 -11.02 -0.83 -9.13
N THR A 192 -11.25 -1.96 -8.45
CA THR A 192 -11.50 -3.26 -9.10
C THR A 192 -12.97 -3.66 -9.06
N LYS A 193 -13.88 -2.71 -8.75
CA LYS A 193 -15.30 -3.01 -8.63
C LYS A 193 -15.90 -3.53 -9.94
N PRO A 194 -16.70 -4.61 -9.88
CA PRO A 194 -17.54 -4.98 -11.01
C PRO A 194 -18.49 -3.83 -11.40
N ASP A 195 -18.93 -3.85 -12.65
CA ASP A 195 -19.82 -2.85 -13.23
C ASP A 195 -21.16 -2.72 -12.51
N PHE A 196 -21.67 -3.81 -11.93
CA PHE A 196 -22.93 -3.86 -11.16
C PHE A 196 -22.78 -3.47 -9.69
N VAL A 197 -21.61 -3.03 -9.24
CA VAL A 197 -21.34 -2.61 -7.86
C VAL A 197 -21.23 -1.09 -7.76
N ASP A 198 -22.11 -0.48 -6.99
CA ASP A 198 -22.09 0.96 -6.70
C ASP A 198 -21.47 1.24 -5.33
N VAL A 199 -20.63 2.25 -5.25
CA VAL A 199 -19.88 2.57 -4.02
C VAL A 199 -20.56 3.70 -3.27
N PHE A 200 -20.73 3.50 -1.97
CA PHE A 200 -21.32 4.46 -1.03
C PHE A 200 -20.40 4.68 0.17
N TYR A 201 -20.47 5.87 0.75
CA TYR A 201 -19.63 6.28 1.89
C TYR A 201 -20.42 6.57 3.17
N SER A 202 -21.74 6.54 3.08
CA SER A 202 -22.68 6.62 4.19
C SER A 202 -23.84 5.67 3.93
N LEU A 203 -24.37 5.04 4.98
CA LEU A 203 -25.49 4.09 4.83
C LEU A 203 -26.75 4.83 4.35
N GLU A 204 -26.90 6.08 4.77
CA GLU A 204 -28.05 6.95 4.50
C GLU A 204 -28.18 7.31 3.01
N SER A 205 -27.06 7.27 2.27
CA SER A 205 -27.04 7.51 0.82
C SER A 205 -27.54 6.32 -0.01
N ILE A 206 -27.77 5.15 0.61
CA ILE A 206 -28.15 3.93 -0.09
C ILE A 206 -29.68 3.82 -0.19
N HIS A 207 -30.20 3.93 -1.42
CA HIS A 207 -31.58 3.59 -1.73
C HIS A 207 -31.75 2.06 -1.85
N PHE A 208 -31.92 1.37 -0.72
CA PHE A 208 -31.92 -0.10 -0.66
C PHE A 208 -32.87 -0.82 -1.62
N SER A 209 -33.98 -0.21 -2.04
CA SER A 209 -34.89 -0.78 -3.02
C SER A 209 -34.26 -1.02 -4.40
N ALA A 210 -33.16 -0.35 -4.73
CA ALA A 210 -32.42 -0.51 -5.98
C ALA A 210 -31.42 -1.68 -5.94
N TYR A 211 -31.16 -2.27 -4.77
CA TYR A 211 -30.05 -3.21 -4.56
C TYR A 211 -30.51 -4.56 -4.02
N HIS A 212 -29.87 -5.63 -4.47
CA HIS A 212 -30.16 -7.01 -4.04
C HIS A 212 -29.21 -7.52 -2.94
N LEU A 213 -28.06 -6.87 -2.79
CA LEU A 213 -27.00 -7.24 -1.88
C LEU A 213 -26.29 -5.98 -1.36
N LEU A 214 -26.00 -5.97 -0.07
CA LEU A 214 -25.07 -5.01 0.54
C LEU A 214 -23.75 -5.73 0.88
N LEU A 215 -22.64 -5.19 0.39
CA LEU A 215 -21.31 -5.44 0.92
C LEU A 215 -20.90 -4.20 1.73
N ALA A 216 -20.44 -4.36 2.97
CA ALA A 216 -20.10 -3.23 3.82
C ALA A 216 -18.75 -3.43 4.49
N VAL A 217 -17.78 -2.58 4.20
CA VAL A 217 -16.51 -2.49 4.93
C VAL A 217 -16.64 -1.36 5.96
N THR A 218 -16.91 -1.75 7.22
CA THR A 218 -17.25 -0.79 8.26
C THR A 218 -16.99 -1.30 9.67
N PRO A 219 -16.44 -0.46 10.58
CA PRO A 219 -16.34 -0.76 11.99
C PRO A 219 -17.67 -0.56 12.72
N LYS A 220 -18.69 0.02 12.08
CA LYS A 220 -19.98 0.31 12.69
C LYS A 220 -20.95 -0.87 12.58
N ARG A 221 -21.85 -0.97 13.54
CA ARG A 221 -22.97 -1.91 13.55
C ARG A 221 -24.14 -1.26 12.83
N HIS A 222 -24.34 -1.67 11.59
CA HIS A 222 -25.49 -1.25 10.78
C HIS A 222 -26.53 -2.36 10.69
N ALA A 223 -27.77 -1.95 10.52
CA ALA A 223 -28.85 -2.82 10.06
C ALA A 223 -29.10 -2.56 8.57
N ALA A 224 -29.40 -3.61 7.81
CA ALA A 224 -29.76 -3.51 6.40
C ALA A 224 -31.06 -4.29 6.15
N PRO A 225 -32.01 -3.74 5.38
CA PRO A 225 -33.27 -4.41 5.04
C PRO A 225 -33.09 -5.50 3.97
N ILE A 226 -31.92 -5.58 3.35
CA ILE A 226 -31.52 -6.55 2.34
C ILE A 226 -30.41 -7.46 2.88
N PRO A 227 -30.15 -8.63 2.27
CA PRO A 227 -29.00 -9.47 2.63
C PRO A 227 -27.70 -8.65 2.63
N ALA A 228 -26.92 -8.77 3.70
CA ALA A 228 -25.71 -7.99 3.88
C ALA A 228 -24.52 -8.83 4.36
N LEU A 229 -23.35 -8.60 3.74
CA LEU A 229 -22.05 -9.05 4.24
C LEU A 229 -21.31 -7.86 4.84
N PHE A 230 -21.02 -7.95 6.13
CA PHE A 230 -20.21 -6.97 6.83
C PHE A 230 -18.79 -7.49 6.97
N TYR A 231 -17.86 -6.77 6.36
CA TYR A 231 -16.43 -6.92 6.56
C TYR A 231 -15.99 -5.96 7.66
N ARG A 232 -15.40 -6.51 8.72
CA ARG A 232 -14.98 -5.78 9.93
C ARG A 232 -13.49 -5.45 9.84
N PRO A 233 -13.10 -4.24 9.39
CA PRO A 233 -11.70 -3.84 9.31
C PRO A 233 -11.12 -3.65 10.72
N LYS A 234 -9.86 -4.04 10.92
CA LYS A 234 -9.15 -3.95 12.20
C LYS A 234 -8.59 -2.54 12.41
N VAL A 235 -9.47 -1.60 12.77
CA VAL A 235 -9.18 -0.15 12.81
C VAL A 235 -9.43 0.52 14.16
N LEU A 236 -10.07 -0.16 15.12
CA LEU A 236 -10.41 0.41 16.42
C LEU A 236 -9.33 0.11 17.46
N SER A 237 -8.91 1.11 18.22
CA SER A 237 -8.01 0.98 19.35
C SER A 237 -8.74 1.33 20.64
N VAL A 238 -8.68 0.43 21.61
CA VAL A 238 -9.42 0.56 22.87
C VAL A 238 -8.46 0.79 24.02
N GLY A 239 -8.57 1.95 24.66
CA GLY A 239 -7.87 2.21 25.90
C GLY A 239 -8.72 1.83 27.10
N LEU A 240 -8.10 1.21 28.10
CA LEU A 240 -8.77 0.58 29.24
C LEU A 240 -8.22 1.09 30.57
N GLY A 241 -9.09 1.23 31.56
CA GLY A 241 -8.75 1.52 32.94
C GLY A 241 -9.67 0.74 33.88
N CYS A 242 -9.17 0.32 35.05
CA CYS A 242 -10.00 -0.39 36.01
C CYS A 242 -9.45 -0.27 37.44
N GLU A 243 -10.33 -0.50 38.41
CA GLU A 243 -9.93 -0.72 39.78
C GLU A 243 -9.12 -2.04 39.93
N LYS A 244 -8.44 -2.22 41.07
CA LYS A 244 -7.73 -3.47 41.36
C LYS A 244 -8.71 -4.60 41.66
N ASN A 245 -8.32 -5.83 41.32
CA ASN A 245 -9.02 -7.08 41.61
C ASN A 245 -10.42 -7.14 40.98
N ILE A 246 -10.54 -6.76 39.70
CA ILE A 246 -11.76 -7.01 38.92
C ILE A 246 -11.79 -8.46 38.45
N ASP A 247 -12.95 -9.10 38.48
CA ASP A 247 -13.12 -10.45 37.95
C ASP A 247 -13.00 -10.43 36.43
N ALA A 248 -12.07 -11.23 35.89
CA ALA A 248 -11.73 -11.21 34.47
C ALA A 248 -12.88 -11.66 33.57
N SER A 249 -13.62 -12.70 33.96
CA SER A 249 -14.72 -13.27 33.16
C SER A 249 -15.92 -12.32 33.12
N ARG A 250 -16.31 -11.77 34.28
CA ARG A 250 -17.38 -10.75 34.37
C ARG A 250 -17.00 -9.48 33.63
N PHE A 251 -15.74 -9.05 33.71
CA PHE A 251 -15.25 -7.91 32.93
C PHE A 251 -15.39 -8.14 31.43
N VAL A 252 -14.96 -9.29 30.90
CA VAL A 252 -15.05 -9.57 29.46
C VAL A 252 -16.50 -9.57 28.99
N ALA A 253 -17.41 -10.24 29.71
CA ALA A 253 -18.83 -10.25 29.37
C ALA A 253 -19.44 -8.84 29.38
N SER A 254 -19.18 -8.08 30.45
CA SER A 254 -19.65 -6.70 30.59
C SER A 254 -19.05 -5.77 29.54
N PHE A 255 -17.78 -5.96 29.18
CA PHE A 255 -17.13 -5.19 28.13
C PHE A 255 -17.84 -5.36 26.79
N PHE A 256 -18.12 -6.59 26.36
CA PHE A 256 -18.82 -6.82 25.09
C PHE A 256 -20.25 -6.26 25.06
N GLU A 257 -20.97 -6.33 26.19
CA GLU A 257 -22.30 -5.73 26.35
C GLU A 257 -22.25 -4.21 26.18
N HIS A 258 -21.43 -3.51 26.96
CA HIS A 258 -21.31 -2.05 26.86
C HIS A 258 -20.66 -1.60 25.54
N PHE A 259 -19.72 -2.36 24.99
CA PHE A 259 -19.12 -2.05 23.69
C PHE A 259 -20.15 -2.15 22.57
N ALA A 260 -21.07 -3.11 22.65
CA ALA A 260 -22.15 -3.28 21.69
C ALA A 260 -23.09 -2.05 21.60
N GLU A 261 -23.28 -1.33 22.71
CA GLU A 261 -24.11 -0.11 22.80
C GLU A 261 -23.48 1.10 22.11
N THR A 262 -22.15 1.08 21.91
CA THR A 262 -21.42 2.18 21.24
C THR A 262 -21.73 2.29 19.73
N GLY A 263 -22.41 1.28 19.17
CA GLY A 263 -22.64 1.19 17.72
C GLY A 263 -21.43 0.71 16.93
N TYR A 264 -20.33 0.29 17.57
CA TYR A 264 -19.16 -0.28 16.90
C TYR A 264 -19.05 -1.80 17.10
N ALA A 265 -18.47 -2.49 16.12
CA ALA A 265 -18.27 -3.93 16.15
C ALA A 265 -16.96 -4.27 16.86
N ALA A 266 -17.02 -5.11 17.91
CA ALA A 266 -15.82 -5.54 18.63
C ALA A 266 -14.84 -6.32 17.72
N ALA A 267 -15.35 -6.96 16.67
CA ALA A 267 -14.55 -7.58 15.62
C ALA A 267 -13.63 -6.60 14.87
N SER A 268 -13.90 -5.29 14.94
CA SER A 268 -13.05 -4.24 14.36
C SER A 268 -11.96 -3.72 15.30
N ILE A 269 -11.86 -4.25 16.53
CA ILE A 269 -10.76 -3.94 17.45
C ILE A 269 -9.45 -4.49 16.89
N HIS A 270 -8.48 -3.59 16.73
CA HIS A 270 -7.11 -3.85 16.31
C HIS A 270 -6.17 -4.08 17.49
N SER A 271 -6.34 -3.30 18.55
CA SER A 271 -5.44 -3.31 19.72
C SER A 271 -6.16 -2.79 20.95
N ILE A 272 -5.69 -3.25 22.12
CA ILE A 272 -6.12 -2.72 23.42
C ILE A 272 -4.92 -2.24 24.23
N GLY A 273 -5.14 -1.34 25.20
CA GLY A 273 -4.03 -0.87 26.02
C GLY A 273 -4.42 -0.10 27.27
N SER A 274 -3.43 0.09 28.14
CA SER A 274 -3.61 0.75 29.44
C SER A 274 -2.30 1.40 29.94
N ALA A 275 -2.29 1.87 31.19
CA ALA A 275 -1.07 2.31 31.87
C ALA A 275 -0.14 1.14 32.23
N SER A 276 1.16 1.37 32.31
CA SER A 276 2.16 0.35 32.67
C SER A 276 1.91 -0.34 34.00
N LEU A 277 1.26 0.33 34.97
CA LEU A 277 0.82 -0.30 36.23
C LEU A 277 -0.17 -1.46 36.04
N LYS A 278 -0.78 -1.58 34.86
CA LYS A 278 -1.79 -2.58 34.51
C LYS A 278 -1.26 -3.64 33.53
N SER A 279 0.04 -3.73 33.33
CA SER A 279 0.68 -4.70 32.41
C SER A 279 0.34 -6.16 32.71
N ALA A 280 0.12 -6.50 33.98
CA ALA A 280 -0.25 -7.85 34.43
C ALA A 280 -1.70 -7.98 34.89
N GLU A 281 -2.60 -7.05 34.51
CA GLU A 281 -4.02 -7.10 34.91
C GLU A 281 -4.74 -8.28 34.23
N PRO A 282 -5.21 -9.31 34.99
CA PRO A 282 -5.78 -10.52 34.39
C PRO A 282 -6.98 -10.26 33.49
N ALA A 283 -7.81 -9.27 33.83
CA ALA A 283 -8.97 -8.89 33.03
C ALA A 283 -8.60 -8.37 31.63
N PHE A 284 -7.54 -7.58 31.52
CA PHE A 284 -7.08 -7.04 30.23
C PHE A 284 -6.38 -8.10 29.39
N LEU A 285 -5.57 -8.95 30.03
CA LEU A 285 -4.94 -10.09 29.36
C LEU A 285 -6.00 -11.06 28.81
N LYS A 286 -7.07 -11.32 29.58
CA LYS A 286 -8.16 -12.19 29.14
C LYS A 286 -8.95 -11.59 27.98
N LEU A 287 -9.18 -10.28 27.98
CA LEU A 287 -9.83 -9.60 26.87
C LEU A 287 -8.96 -9.62 25.61
N ALA A 288 -7.64 -9.39 25.72
CA ALA A 288 -6.70 -9.48 24.62
C ALA A 288 -6.70 -10.87 23.97
N GLU A 289 -6.67 -11.92 24.79
CA GLU A 289 -6.76 -13.31 24.35
C GLU A 289 -8.09 -13.59 23.65
N THR A 290 -9.21 -13.15 24.23
CA THR A 290 -10.56 -13.37 23.68
C THR A 290 -10.76 -12.68 22.33
N LEU A 291 -10.19 -11.48 22.16
CA LEU A 291 -10.25 -10.73 20.90
C LEU A 291 -9.18 -11.18 19.88
N GLY A 292 -8.13 -11.87 20.33
CA GLY A 292 -6.96 -12.21 19.51
C GLY A 292 -6.16 -10.98 19.08
N VAL A 293 -6.05 -9.96 19.93
CA VAL A 293 -5.41 -8.66 19.61
C VAL A 293 -4.27 -8.33 20.58
N PRO A 294 -3.26 -7.55 20.16
CA PRO A 294 -2.19 -7.13 21.05
C PRO A 294 -2.69 -6.24 22.19
N PHE A 295 -2.19 -6.50 23.40
CA PHE A 295 -2.27 -5.61 24.55
C PHE A 295 -0.96 -4.83 24.72
N ARG A 296 -1.03 -3.50 24.75
CA ARG A 296 0.14 -2.63 24.98
C ARG A 296 -0.07 -1.77 26.23
N THR A 297 1.02 -1.40 26.89
CA THR A 297 0.96 -0.46 28.01
C THR A 297 1.89 0.71 27.81
N PHE A 298 1.52 1.84 28.43
CA PHE A 298 2.21 3.11 28.28
C PHE A 298 2.64 3.67 29.63
N SER A 299 3.82 4.29 29.65
CA SER A 299 4.33 4.98 30.83
C SER A 299 3.46 6.17 31.17
N ALA A 300 3.54 6.64 32.41
CA ALA A 300 2.76 7.80 32.82
C ALA A 300 3.14 9.07 32.04
N GLU A 301 4.43 9.21 31.71
CA GLU A 301 4.95 10.29 30.87
C GLU A 301 4.33 10.27 29.46
N ALA A 302 4.25 9.09 28.82
CA ALA A 302 3.66 8.97 27.49
C ALA A 302 2.16 9.31 27.51
N LEU A 303 1.42 8.87 28.53
CA LEU A 303 -0.01 9.17 28.65
C LEU A 303 -0.28 10.66 28.88
N ASN A 304 0.56 11.35 29.67
CA ASN A 304 0.42 12.79 29.93
C ASN A 304 0.87 13.68 28.75
N LYS A 305 1.55 13.13 27.73
CA LYS A 305 1.90 13.86 26.50
C LYS A 305 0.71 14.03 25.53
N VAL A 306 -0.36 13.28 25.73
CA VAL A 306 -1.60 13.43 24.94
C VAL A 306 -2.23 14.76 25.30
N ALA A 307 -2.29 15.69 24.34
CA ALA A 307 -2.49 17.10 24.62
C ALA A 307 -3.91 17.44 25.09
N SER A 308 -4.93 16.75 24.55
CA SER A 308 -6.35 17.12 24.74
C SER A 308 -7.25 15.93 25.05
N VAL A 309 -7.06 15.28 26.21
CA VAL A 309 -8.01 14.23 26.63
C VAL A 309 -9.39 14.84 26.96
N PRO A 310 -10.52 14.28 26.45
CA PRO A 310 -11.84 14.89 26.62
C PRO A 310 -12.31 14.97 28.08
N ASN A 311 -11.97 13.96 28.89
CA ASN A 311 -12.47 13.84 30.26
C ASN A 311 -11.32 13.67 31.27
N PRO A 312 -10.55 14.72 31.60
CA PRO A 312 -9.52 14.65 32.63
C PRO A 312 -10.14 14.36 34.01
N SER A 313 -9.40 13.68 34.89
CA SER A 313 -9.88 13.25 36.20
C SER A 313 -8.86 13.55 37.30
N GLU A 314 -9.13 14.58 38.11
CA GLU A 314 -8.31 14.96 39.27
C GLU A 314 -8.09 13.78 40.24
N ARG A 315 -9.15 13.00 40.51
CA ARG A 315 -9.09 11.80 41.36
C ARG A 315 -8.16 10.69 40.82
N VAL A 316 -7.92 10.65 39.51
CA VAL A 316 -6.96 9.71 38.90
C VAL A 316 -5.55 10.32 39.00
N PHE A 317 -5.44 11.64 38.80
CA PHE A 317 -4.19 12.37 38.96
C PHE A 317 -3.60 12.22 40.37
N GLU A 318 -4.42 12.40 41.40
CA GLU A 318 -4.00 12.23 42.80
C GLU A 318 -3.50 10.80 43.12
N LYS A 319 -4.06 9.78 42.45
CA LYS A 319 -3.76 8.36 42.75
C LYS A 319 -2.60 7.78 41.94
N VAL A 320 -2.46 8.19 40.69
CA VAL A 320 -1.53 7.57 39.73
C VAL A 320 -0.78 8.60 38.87
N GLY A 321 -0.93 9.91 39.12
CA GLY A 321 -0.23 10.97 38.40
C GLY A 321 -0.71 11.17 36.96
N LEU A 322 -1.93 10.73 36.64
CA LEU A 322 -2.49 10.70 35.28
C LEU A 322 -3.85 11.39 35.20
N TYR A 323 -4.06 12.24 34.18
CA TYR A 323 -5.37 12.87 33.95
C TYR A 323 -6.38 11.92 33.31
N SER A 324 -5.95 11.03 32.43
CA SER A 324 -6.81 9.99 31.82
C SER A 324 -5.97 8.76 31.46
N VAL A 325 -6.52 7.56 31.68
CA VAL A 325 -5.87 6.30 31.29
C VAL A 325 -6.49 5.76 30.01
N SER A 326 -7.81 5.62 29.96
CA SER A 326 -8.50 5.02 28.81
C SER A 326 -8.40 5.91 27.56
N GLU A 327 -8.61 7.21 27.67
CA GLU A 327 -8.58 8.10 26.49
C GLU A 327 -7.15 8.26 25.96
N ALA A 328 -6.18 8.51 26.84
CA ALA A 328 -4.78 8.64 26.46
C ALA A 328 -4.22 7.33 25.86
N ALA A 329 -4.54 6.17 26.44
CA ALA A 329 -4.11 4.89 25.87
C ALA A 329 -4.77 4.62 24.50
N ALA A 330 -6.05 4.97 24.31
CA ALA A 330 -6.71 4.84 23.01
C ALA A 330 -6.04 5.73 21.94
N ALA A 331 -5.70 6.98 22.30
CA ALA A 331 -5.03 7.91 21.41
C ALA A 331 -3.62 7.45 21.01
N LEU A 332 -2.80 7.01 21.98
CA LEU A 332 -1.45 6.49 21.70
C LEU A 332 -1.46 5.21 20.85
N LEU A 333 -2.43 4.32 21.06
CA LEU A 333 -2.57 3.10 20.26
C LEU A 333 -2.99 3.39 18.80
N SER A 334 -3.83 4.39 18.62
CA SER A 334 -4.37 4.76 17.31
C SER A 334 -3.49 5.76 16.56
N GLU A 335 -2.52 6.38 17.25
CA GLU A 335 -1.75 7.52 16.76
C GLU A 335 -2.68 8.69 16.36
N ASN A 336 -3.80 8.83 17.06
CA ASN A 336 -4.87 9.77 16.73
C ASN A 336 -5.56 10.32 18.00
N GLU A 337 -5.54 11.64 18.19
CA GLU A 337 -6.23 12.33 19.31
C GLU A 337 -7.70 12.65 18.98
N ALA A 338 -8.37 11.75 18.26
CA ALA A 338 -9.81 11.80 18.02
C ALA A 338 -10.48 10.54 18.61
N TRP A 339 -11.50 10.75 19.44
CA TRP A 339 -12.24 9.67 20.09
C TRP A 339 -13.58 9.45 19.38
N LEU A 340 -13.79 8.21 18.91
CA LEU A 340 -15.09 7.75 18.43
C LEU A 340 -16.05 7.51 19.59
N VAL A 341 -15.49 7.08 20.73
CA VAL A 341 -16.21 6.86 21.98
C VAL A 341 -15.36 7.45 23.09
N GLU A 342 -15.84 8.54 23.69
CA GLU A 342 -15.25 9.11 24.90
C GLU A 342 -15.34 8.14 26.09
N LYS A 343 -14.65 8.46 27.18
CA LYS A 343 -14.59 7.61 28.38
C LYS A 343 -15.97 7.14 28.87
N GLN A 344 -16.24 5.86 28.69
CA GLN A 344 -17.37 5.17 29.28
C GLN A 344 -16.99 4.67 30.67
N LYS A 345 -17.85 4.89 31.67
CA LYS A 345 -17.67 4.36 33.05
C LYS A 345 -18.67 3.23 33.26
N CYS A 346 -18.16 2.02 33.48
CA CYS A 346 -18.97 0.81 33.63
C CYS A 346 -18.84 0.29 35.07
N SER A 347 -19.91 -0.35 35.57
CA SER A 347 -19.93 -0.97 36.89
C SER A 347 -20.11 -2.48 36.78
N LEU A 348 -19.27 -3.23 37.48
CA LEU A 348 -19.37 -4.66 37.67
C LEU A 348 -20.05 -4.95 39.01
N ALA A 349 -21.06 -5.80 39.01
CA ALA A 349 -21.63 -6.33 40.24
C ALA A 349 -20.54 -7.02 41.06
N GLY A 350 -20.46 -6.68 42.35
CA GLY A 350 -19.50 -7.28 43.27
C GLY A 350 -19.57 -8.81 43.27
N VAL A 351 -18.45 -9.47 43.51
CA VAL A 351 -18.48 -10.86 43.96
C VAL A 351 -19.13 -10.85 45.36
N GLU A 352 -20.02 -11.79 45.64
CA GLU A 352 -20.92 -11.85 46.82
C GLU A 352 -20.53 -10.94 48.00
N ASN A 353 -21.43 -10.00 48.36
CA ASN A 353 -21.29 -9.00 49.44
C ASN A 353 -20.22 -7.90 49.27
N GLY A 354 -19.65 -7.71 48.08
CA GLY A 354 -18.73 -6.59 47.78
C GLY A 354 -19.38 -5.35 47.16
N GLN A 355 -18.79 -4.17 47.39
CA GLN A 355 -19.11 -2.94 46.64
C GLN A 355 -18.85 -3.16 45.13
N PRO A 356 -19.65 -2.53 44.24
CA PRO A 356 -19.43 -2.62 42.80
C PRO A 356 -18.04 -2.12 42.43
N LYS A 357 -17.41 -2.80 41.47
CA LYS A 357 -16.12 -2.41 40.92
C LYS A 357 -16.31 -1.67 39.62
N HIS A 358 -15.42 -0.73 39.32
CA HIS A 358 -15.52 0.09 38.11
C HIS A 358 -14.38 -0.16 37.13
N TYR A 359 -14.74 -0.09 35.85
CA TYR A 359 -13.79 0.01 34.76
C TYR A 359 -14.21 1.10 33.78
N THR A 360 -13.27 1.54 32.96
CA THR A 360 -13.45 2.55 31.95
C THR A 360 -12.86 2.10 30.64
N PHE A 361 -13.52 2.45 29.54
CA PHE A 361 -12.93 2.31 28.21
C PHE A 361 -13.18 3.55 27.36
N ALA A 362 -12.32 3.77 26.38
CA ALA A 362 -12.48 4.77 25.33
C ALA A 362 -12.01 4.15 24.01
N VAL A 363 -12.53 4.65 22.89
CA VAL A 363 -12.26 4.10 21.57
C VAL A 363 -11.81 5.21 20.62
N SER A 364 -10.66 5.00 19.98
CA SER A 364 -10.15 5.83 18.91
C SER A 364 -9.96 4.98 17.65
N GLN A 365 -10.07 5.60 16.49
CA GLN A 365 -9.79 4.93 15.23
C GLN A 365 -8.35 5.23 14.79
N ARG A 366 -7.65 4.22 14.31
CA ARG A 366 -6.27 4.35 13.80
C ARG A 366 -6.15 5.50 12.81
N ALA A 367 -5.08 6.27 12.94
CA ALA A 367 -4.72 7.34 12.01
C ALA A 367 -4.75 6.83 10.56
N ASN A 368 -5.17 7.70 9.64
CA ASN A 368 -5.28 7.42 8.21
C ASN A 368 -6.24 6.27 7.83
N THR A 369 -7.04 5.74 8.77
CA THR A 369 -8.10 4.74 8.46
C THR A 369 -9.50 5.32 8.48
N ALA A 370 -9.69 6.45 9.16
CA ALA A 370 -10.95 7.20 9.12
C ALA A 370 -11.15 7.78 7.74
N ARG A 371 -12.39 7.81 7.28
CA ARG A 371 -12.74 8.42 6.00
C ARG A 371 -12.94 9.93 6.17
N THR A 372 -11.86 10.61 6.58
CA THR A 372 -11.77 12.07 6.60
C THR A 372 -11.34 12.60 5.24
N GLY A 373 -11.43 13.91 5.06
CA GLY A 373 -10.77 14.57 3.94
C GLY A 373 -9.31 14.15 3.88
N HIS A 374 -8.75 14.10 2.68
CA HIS A 374 -7.34 13.82 2.51
C HIS A 374 -6.81 14.54 1.27
N ILE A 375 -5.58 15.01 1.34
CA ILE A 375 -4.92 15.75 0.25
C ILE A 375 -3.72 14.96 -0.24
N ALA A 376 -3.65 14.67 -1.54
CA ALA A 376 -2.45 14.15 -2.16
C ALA A 376 -1.79 15.23 -3.01
N ILE A 377 -0.54 15.58 -2.67
CA ILE A 377 0.33 16.38 -3.53
C ILE A 377 1.01 15.43 -4.51
N VAL A 378 0.62 15.49 -5.78
CA VAL A 378 1.04 14.51 -6.79
C VAL A 378 1.99 15.15 -7.79
N GLY A 379 3.14 14.52 -8.00
CA GLY A 379 4.03 14.80 -9.13
C GLY A 379 3.44 14.31 -10.45
N ALA A 380 3.11 15.24 -11.34
CA ALA A 380 2.53 15.01 -12.65
C ALA A 380 3.51 14.38 -13.65
N GLY A 381 4.80 14.45 -13.37
CA GLY A 381 5.83 14.13 -14.35
C GLY A 381 6.20 15.32 -15.24
N PRO A 382 7.10 15.12 -16.22
CA PRO A 382 7.71 16.19 -17.01
C PRO A 382 6.83 16.72 -18.16
N GLY A 383 5.75 16.01 -18.52
CA GLY A 383 4.90 16.39 -19.64
C GLY A 383 4.09 15.24 -20.24
N ASP A 384 4.73 14.12 -20.56
CA ASP A 384 3.99 12.97 -21.10
C ASP A 384 3.04 12.40 -20.02
N PRO A 385 1.72 12.29 -20.28
CA PRO A 385 0.76 11.71 -19.35
C PRO A 385 1.06 10.27 -18.92
N GLU A 386 1.86 9.52 -19.68
CA GLU A 386 2.31 8.16 -19.32
C GLU A 386 3.43 8.16 -18.28
N LEU A 387 4.10 9.29 -18.06
CA LEU A 387 5.18 9.43 -17.08
C LEU A 387 4.70 9.84 -15.68
N ILE A 388 3.39 9.99 -15.48
CA ILE A 388 2.82 10.01 -14.14
C ILE A 388 2.97 8.62 -13.50
N THR A 389 3.19 8.58 -12.19
CA THR A 389 3.27 7.28 -11.49
C THR A 389 1.91 6.57 -11.49
N LEU A 390 1.92 5.23 -11.40
CA LEU A 390 0.68 4.45 -11.26
C LEU A 390 -0.17 4.91 -10.07
N LYS A 391 0.49 5.27 -8.95
CA LYS A 391 -0.16 5.84 -7.77
C LYS A 391 -0.78 7.21 -8.07
N GLY A 392 -0.05 8.10 -8.75
CA GLY A 392 -0.55 9.41 -9.16
C GLY A 392 -1.78 9.32 -10.07
N LYS A 393 -1.75 8.42 -11.07
CA LYS A 393 -2.90 8.17 -11.96
C LYS A 393 -4.12 7.64 -11.19
N SER A 394 -3.91 6.65 -10.32
CA SER A 394 -4.98 6.12 -9.47
C SER A 394 -5.61 7.21 -8.61
N TYR A 395 -4.81 8.14 -8.10
CA TYR A 395 -5.32 9.22 -7.26
C TYR A 395 -6.16 10.24 -8.05
N LEU A 396 -5.75 10.56 -9.27
CA LEU A 396 -6.58 11.38 -10.17
C LEU A 396 -7.94 10.73 -10.44
N GLN A 397 -7.97 9.40 -10.60
CA GLN A 397 -9.20 8.63 -10.80
C GLN A 397 -10.08 8.52 -9.55
N GLU A 398 -9.56 8.80 -8.37
CA GLU A 398 -10.29 8.75 -7.10
C GLU A 398 -10.74 10.13 -6.61
N ALA A 399 -10.06 11.18 -7.03
CA ALA A 399 -10.24 12.53 -6.50
C ALA A 399 -11.65 13.08 -6.73
N ASP A 400 -12.17 13.78 -5.73
CA ASP A 400 -13.35 14.63 -5.83
C ASP A 400 -12.97 16.04 -6.33
N LEU A 401 -11.75 16.49 -6.03
CA LEU A 401 -11.15 17.74 -6.54
C LEU A 401 -9.76 17.48 -7.11
N VAL A 402 -9.53 17.87 -8.36
CA VAL A 402 -8.19 17.94 -8.98
C VAL A 402 -7.81 19.40 -9.18
N LEU A 403 -6.90 19.90 -8.33
CA LEU A 403 -6.37 21.26 -8.40
C LEU A 403 -4.96 21.24 -8.99
N TYR A 404 -4.79 21.63 -10.26
CA TYR A 404 -3.51 21.50 -10.97
C TYR A 404 -2.79 22.84 -11.20
N ALA A 405 -1.47 22.80 -11.24
CA ALA A 405 -0.60 23.97 -11.38
C ALA A 405 -0.49 24.48 -12.84
N GLY A 406 -1.57 25.09 -13.35
CA GLY A 406 -1.54 25.89 -14.58
C GLY A 406 -1.03 25.17 -15.83
N SER A 407 -0.47 25.94 -16.78
CA SER A 407 -0.03 25.47 -18.10
C SER A 407 1.19 24.54 -18.10
N LEU A 408 1.77 24.25 -16.93
CA LEU A 408 2.91 23.34 -16.79
C LEU A 408 2.46 21.89 -16.57
N VAL A 409 1.17 21.69 -16.30
CA VAL A 409 0.55 20.37 -16.26
C VAL A 409 -0.22 20.16 -17.55
N PRO A 410 0.05 19.07 -18.31
CA PRO A 410 -0.71 18.72 -19.50
C PRO A 410 -2.20 18.56 -19.20
N GLU A 411 -3.04 19.09 -20.07
CA GLU A 411 -4.50 18.96 -19.97
C GLU A 411 -4.91 17.49 -20.02
N GLU A 412 -4.18 16.65 -20.76
CA GLU A 412 -4.44 15.22 -20.89
C GLU A 412 -4.42 14.47 -19.55
N LEU A 413 -3.66 14.94 -18.54
CA LEU A 413 -3.68 14.35 -17.20
C LEU A 413 -5.02 14.58 -16.48
N THR A 414 -5.71 15.67 -16.80
CA THR A 414 -7.00 15.99 -16.18
C THR A 414 -8.12 15.04 -16.63
N TYR A 415 -7.97 14.38 -17.78
CA TYR A 415 -8.94 13.40 -18.29
C TYR A 415 -8.98 12.11 -17.47
N TYR A 416 -8.01 11.90 -16.58
CA TYR A 416 -8.06 10.80 -15.61
C TYR A 416 -9.02 11.06 -14.45
N ALA A 417 -9.51 12.28 -14.27
CA ALA A 417 -10.48 12.60 -13.23
C ALA A 417 -11.76 11.76 -13.40
N ARG A 418 -12.29 11.23 -12.29
CA ARG A 418 -13.57 10.51 -12.31
C ARG A 418 -14.72 11.43 -12.72
N SER A 419 -15.79 10.83 -13.23
CA SER A 419 -17.05 11.54 -13.44
C SER A 419 -17.54 12.17 -12.13
N GLY A 420 -17.93 13.45 -12.21
CA GLY A 420 -18.38 14.23 -11.05
C GLY A 420 -17.26 14.91 -10.24
N ALA A 421 -15.98 14.69 -10.57
CA ALA A 421 -14.89 15.43 -9.95
C ALA A 421 -14.82 16.88 -10.45
N LEU A 422 -14.52 17.82 -9.55
CA LEU A 422 -14.18 19.19 -9.93
C LEU A 422 -12.71 19.25 -10.36
N VAL A 423 -12.45 19.59 -11.62
CA VAL A 423 -11.10 19.85 -12.12
C VAL A 423 -10.91 21.35 -12.27
N LYS A 424 -9.88 21.92 -11.63
CA LYS A 424 -9.63 23.36 -11.66
C LYS A 424 -8.15 23.70 -11.76
N SER A 425 -7.83 24.69 -12.60
CA SER A 425 -6.50 25.27 -12.65
C SER A 425 -6.28 26.22 -11.47
N SER A 426 -5.10 26.16 -10.85
CA SER A 426 -4.70 27.11 -9.82
C SER A 426 -3.96 28.33 -10.37
N ALA A 427 -3.81 28.48 -11.69
CA ALA A 427 -3.00 29.55 -12.28
C ALA A 427 -3.47 30.97 -11.88
N ASP A 428 -4.79 31.15 -11.75
CA ASP A 428 -5.42 32.44 -11.42
C ASP A 428 -5.82 32.54 -9.94
N LEU A 429 -5.41 31.59 -9.09
CA LEU A 429 -5.81 31.55 -7.68
C LEU A 429 -4.66 32.00 -6.77
N SER A 430 -4.96 32.89 -5.82
CA SER A 430 -4.06 33.13 -4.69
C SER A 430 -3.91 31.88 -3.83
N LEU A 431 -2.88 31.82 -3.00
CA LEU A 431 -2.63 30.66 -2.14
C LEU A 431 -3.79 30.46 -1.13
N GLU A 432 -4.34 31.55 -0.58
CA GLU A 432 -5.48 31.53 0.34
C GLU A 432 -6.76 31.02 -0.34
N ALA A 433 -6.98 31.38 -1.61
CA ALA A 433 -8.09 30.86 -2.39
C ALA A 433 -7.94 29.36 -2.69
N GLN A 434 -6.70 28.90 -2.93
CA GLN A 434 -6.40 27.48 -3.08
C GLN A 434 -6.67 26.73 -1.77
N PHE A 435 -6.21 27.25 -0.63
CA PHE A 435 -6.46 26.67 0.69
C PHE A 435 -7.93 26.57 1.02
N SER A 436 -8.70 27.65 0.80
CA SER A 436 -10.14 27.67 1.06
C SER A 436 -10.86 26.61 0.23
N LEU A 437 -10.53 26.50 -1.06
CA LEU A 437 -11.12 25.49 -1.94
C LEU A 437 -10.77 24.06 -1.54
N MET A 438 -9.50 23.78 -1.24
CA MET A 438 -9.09 22.45 -0.79
C MET A 438 -9.74 22.08 0.55
N LYS A 439 -9.85 23.04 1.46
CA LYS A 439 -10.49 22.86 2.78
C LYS A 439 -11.98 22.56 2.65
N GLU A 440 -12.69 23.20 1.74
CA GLU A 440 -14.11 22.94 1.50
C GLU A 440 -14.39 21.46 1.16
N PHE A 441 -13.61 20.88 0.24
CA PHE A 441 -13.71 19.46 -0.13
C PHE A 441 -13.23 18.57 1.03
N TYR A 442 -12.11 18.92 1.65
CA TYR A 442 -11.57 18.17 2.80
C TYR A 442 -12.59 18.05 3.94
N ASP A 443 -13.27 19.13 4.32
CA ASP A 443 -14.24 19.15 5.41
C ASP A 443 -15.49 18.31 5.10
N ARG A 444 -15.78 18.02 3.82
CA ARG A 444 -16.82 17.07 3.40
C ARG A 444 -16.37 15.60 3.42
N GLY A 445 -15.13 15.32 3.83
CA GLY A 445 -14.59 13.96 3.80
C GLY A 445 -14.02 13.55 2.44
N GLU A 446 -13.93 14.48 1.49
CA GLU A 446 -13.57 14.22 0.09
C GLU A 446 -12.06 14.15 -0.12
N PHE A 447 -11.66 13.49 -1.20
CA PHE A 447 -10.27 13.31 -1.59
C PHE A 447 -9.85 14.38 -2.60
N VAL A 448 -8.79 15.11 -2.25
CA VAL A 448 -8.25 16.23 -3.03
C VAL A 448 -6.90 15.84 -3.61
N VAL A 449 -6.72 16.04 -4.92
CA VAL A 449 -5.41 15.94 -5.57
C VAL A 449 -4.92 17.32 -5.95
N ARG A 450 -3.75 17.69 -5.41
CA ARG A 450 -2.97 18.86 -5.83
C ARG A 450 -1.89 18.41 -6.80
N LEU A 451 -2.07 18.69 -8.08
CA LEU A 451 -1.19 18.20 -9.14
C LEU A 451 -0.11 19.24 -9.49
N HIS A 452 1.16 18.88 -9.27
CA HIS A 452 2.34 19.71 -9.53
C HIS A 452 3.18 19.15 -10.68
N THR A 453 3.78 20.01 -11.50
CA THR A 453 4.70 19.59 -12.56
C THR A 453 5.93 18.87 -12.00
N GLY A 454 6.44 17.87 -12.72
CA GLY A 454 7.66 17.16 -12.36
C GLY A 454 7.51 16.38 -11.05
N ASP A 455 8.50 16.55 -10.17
CA ASP A 455 8.46 16.07 -8.79
C ASP A 455 8.22 17.24 -7.81
N PRO A 456 7.30 17.12 -6.83
CA PRO A 456 6.97 18.21 -5.93
C PRO A 456 8.13 18.68 -5.03
N SER A 457 9.17 17.87 -4.83
CA SER A 457 10.32 18.23 -3.98
C SER A 457 11.23 19.31 -4.59
N ILE A 458 11.13 19.55 -5.90
CA ILE A 458 12.01 20.49 -6.62
C ILE A 458 11.20 21.68 -7.11
N TYR A 459 11.35 22.82 -6.44
CA TYR A 459 10.68 24.10 -6.78
C TYR A 459 9.14 24.00 -6.89
N GLY A 460 8.52 23.01 -6.21
CA GLY A 460 7.08 22.78 -6.27
C GLY A 460 6.22 23.77 -5.48
N ALA A 461 6.82 24.63 -4.65
CA ALA A 461 6.11 25.55 -3.74
C ALA A 461 5.07 24.84 -2.85
N ILE A 462 5.45 23.67 -2.32
CA ILE A 462 4.57 22.83 -1.50
C ILE A 462 4.73 23.07 0.00
N GLN A 463 5.82 23.73 0.44
CA GLN A 463 6.09 23.95 1.86
C GLN A 463 4.99 24.76 2.55
N GLU A 464 4.54 25.86 1.94
CA GLU A 464 3.49 26.73 2.51
C GLU A 464 2.15 25.99 2.58
N GLN A 465 1.90 25.09 1.63
CA GLN A 465 0.70 24.25 1.62
C GLN A 465 0.73 23.23 2.76
N MET A 466 1.87 22.54 2.94
CA MET A 466 2.05 21.60 4.05
C MET A 466 1.92 22.29 5.41
N GLN A 467 2.51 23.47 5.58
CA GLN A 467 2.38 24.25 6.81
C GLN A 467 0.90 24.61 7.10
N TYR A 468 0.14 24.98 6.07
CA TYR A 468 -1.29 25.22 6.22
C TYR A 468 -2.05 23.96 6.64
N PHE A 469 -1.74 22.81 6.02
CA PHE A 469 -2.36 21.54 6.35
C PHE A 469 -2.05 21.10 7.79
N ASP A 470 -0.79 21.20 8.21
CA ASP A 470 -0.34 20.90 9.57
C ASP A 470 -1.08 21.78 10.60
N ALA A 471 -1.18 23.09 10.34
CA ALA A 471 -1.85 24.04 11.22
C ALA A 471 -3.36 23.79 11.39
N HIS A 472 -3.99 23.11 10.43
CA HIS A 472 -5.42 22.80 10.44
C HIS A 472 -5.72 21.31 10.69
N GLY A 473 -4.71 20.51 11.03
CA GLY A 473 -4.87 19.06 11.23
C GLY A 473 -5.36 18.32 9.99
N MET A 474 -5.03 18.83 8.79
CA MET A 474 -5.46 18.24 7.54
C MET A 474 -4.50 17.10 7.15
N SER A 475 -5.03 15.90 6.95
CA SER A 475 -4.25 14.75 6.51
C SER A 475 -3.81 14.92 5.04
N TYR A 476 -2.51 14.77 4.79
CA TYR A 476 -1.97 14.80 3.43
C TYR A 476 -0.83 13.80 3.22
N GLU A 477 -0.52 13.53 1.95
CA GLU A 477 0.66 12.78 1.54
C GLU A 477 1.27 13.37 0.26
N ILE A 478 2.55 13.05 0.02
CA ILE A 478 3.25 13.40 -1.22
C ILE A 478 3.42 12.13 -2.06
N VAL A 479 2.97 12.17 -3.30
CA VAL A 479 3.24 11.15 -4.31
C VAL A 479 4.38 11.66 -5.21
N PRO A 480 5.56 11.02 -5.20
CA PRO A 480 6.69 11.46 -6.01
C PRO A 480 6.37 11.34 -7.51
N GLY A 481 7.07 12.15 -8.30
CA GLY A 481 6.96 12.20 -9.75
C GLY A 481 8.31 12.10 -10.46
N VAL A 482 8.27 11.96 -11.78
CA VAL A 482 9.47 12.04 -12.61
C VAL A 482 9.82 13.51 -12.84
N SER A 483 10.99 13.95 -12.39
CA SER A 483 11.43 15.33 -12.57
C SER A 483 12.05 15.56 -13.96
N SER A 484 12.12 16.83 -14.40
CA SER A 484 12.60 17.18 -15.73
C SER A 484 14.06 16.80 -15.97
N PHE A 485 14.91 16.72 -14.94
CA PHE A 485 16.31 16.27 -15.15
C PHE A 485 16.40 14.79 -15.52
N GLN A 486 15.54 13.93 -14.97
CA GLN A 486 15.47 12.51 -15.34
C GLN A 486 14.93 12.38 -16.77
N ALA A 487 13.93 13.19 -17.12
CA ALA A 487 13.44 13.30 -18.48
C ALA A 487 14.53 13.76 -19.45
N ALA A 488 15.40 14.67 -19.01
CA ALA A 488 16.54 15.15 -19.80
C ALA A 488 17.57 14.04 -20.02
N ALA A 489 17.95 13.33 -18.95
CA ALA A 489 18.86 12.17 -19.02
C ALA A 489 18.33 11.12 -20.02
N ALA A 490 17.04 10.78 -19.94
CA ALA A 490 16.41 9.85 -20.86
C ALA A 490 16.39 10.35 -22.31
N ALA A 491 15.99 11.60 -22.54
CA ALA A 491 15.91 12.19 -23.88
C ALA A 491 17.29 12.39 -24.53
N LEU A 492 18.31 12.71 -23.73
CA LEU A 492 19.72 12.80 -24.14
C LEU A 492 20.37 11.40 -24.28
N LYS A 493 19.69 10.35 -23.81
CA LYS A 493 20.21 8.96 -23.72
C LYS A 493 21.54 8.92 -22.97
N SER A 494 21.56 9.58 -21.82
CA SER A 494 22.76 9.88 -21.05
C SER A 494 22.58 9.46 -19.60
N GLU A 495 23.55 8.74 -19.05
CA GLU A 495 23.68 8.58 -17.60
C GLU A 495 24.43 9.81 -17.06
N PHE A 496 23.83 10.54 -16.12
CA PHE A 496 24.44 11.79 -15.59
C PHE A 496 25.55 11.55 -14.56
N THR A 497 25.76 10.30 -14.17
CA THR A 497 26.89 9.84 -13.36
C THR A 497 27.68 8.80 -14.15
N ILE A 498 28.97 9.04 -14.34
CA ILE A 498 29.87 8.13 -15.04
C ILE A 498 31.02 7.79 -14.09
N PRO A 499 31.27 6.49 -13.79
CA PRO A 499 32.40 6.07 -12.98
C PRO A 499 33.70 6.74 -13.45
N GLU A 500 34.56 7.13 -12.50
CA GLU A 500 35.88 7.71 -12.78
C GLU A 500 35.86 9.09 -13.51
N ARG A 501 34.68 9.63 -13.85
CA ARG A 501 34.51 10.99 -14.40
C ARG A 501 33.66 11.91 -13.55
N VAL A 502 32.39 11.54 -13.31
CA VAL A 502 31.43 12.37 -12.59
C VAL A 502 30.49 11.51 -11.77
N GLN A 503 30.44 11.73 -10.46
CA GLN A 503 29.62 10.95 -9.53
C GLN A 503 28.54 11.79 -8.86
N THR A 504 28.39 13.04 -9.28
CA THR A 504 27.55 14.04 -8.64
C THR A 504 26.65 14.71 -9.67
N ILE A 505 25.39 14.89 -9.31
CA ILE A 505 24.42 15.69 -10.06
C ILE A 505 24.02 16.86 -9.15
N ILE A 506 24.14 18.08 -9.65
CA ILE A 506 23.70 19.29 -8.95
C ILE A 506 22.42 19.79 -9.61
N LEU A 507 21.34 19.84 -8.83
CA LEU A 507 20.07 20.44 -9.23
C LEU A 507 20.04 21.86 -8.66
N THR A 508 20.02 22.88 -9.51
CA THR A 508 20.08 24.28 -9.06
C THR A 508 19.29 25.20 -9.99
N ARG A 509 19.26 26.50 -9.68
CA ARG A 509 18.72 27.55 -10.52
C ARG A 509 19.67 28.74 -10.60
N GLY A 510 19.50 29.53 -11.64
CA GLY A 510 20.21 30.80 -11.79
C GLY A 510 19.67 31.84 -10.83
N GLU A 511 20.54 32.77 -10.44
CA GLU A 511 20.18 33.91 -9.63
C GLU A 511 19.60 35.03 -10.51
N GLY A 512 18.26 35.09 -10.55
CA GLY A 512 17.49 36.16 -11.18
C GLY A 512 17.17 37.29 -10.20
N ARG A 513 15.89 37.74 -10.17
CA ARG A 513 15.42 38.75 -9.20
C ARG A 513 15.38 38.22 -7.76
N THR A 514 15.21 36.92 -7.61
CA THR A 514 15.22 36.23 -6.31
C THR A 514 16.63 35.71 -6.03
N PRO A 515 17.31 36.20 -4.98
CA PRO A 515 18.66 35.77 -4.66
C PRO A 515 18.70 34.27 -4.36
N VAL A 516 19.88 33.66 -4.52
CA VAL A 516 20.18 32.32 -4.00
C VAL A 516 21.02 32.48 -2.72
N PRO A 517 21.01 31.50 -1.79
CA PRO A 517 21.95 31.51 -0.68
C PRO A 517 23.39 31.65 -1.17
N GLU A 518 24.25 32.34 -0.41
CA GLU A 518 25.62 32.66 -0.81
C GLU A 518 26.43 31.42 -1.23
N LYS A 519 26.24 30.30 -0.52
CA LYS A 519 26.92 29.01 -0.79
C LYS A 519 26.38 28.26 -2.01
N GLU A 520 25.26 28.71 -2.56
CA GLU A 520 24.57 28.10 -3.71
C GLU A 520 24.69 28.94 -4.98
N ARG A 521 25.57 29.96 -4.96
CA ARG A 521 25.95 30.70 -6.18
C ARG A 521 26.48 29.74 -7.23
N LEU A 522 26.13 29.99 -8.50
CA LEU A 522 26.40 29.03 -9.57
C LEU A 522 27.90 28.85 -9.79
N SER A 523 28.70 29.91 -9.67
CA SER A 523 30.17 29.82 -9.68
C SER A 523 30.71 28.87 -8.60
N GLU A 524 30.25 28.97 -7.34
CA GLU A 524 30.70 28.07 -6.26
C GLU A 524 30.34 26.60 -6.53
N LEU A 525 29.13 26.34 -7.03
CA LEU A 525 28.70 24.99 -7.42
C LEU A 525 29.51 24.43 -8.60
N ALA A 526 29.88 25.31 -9.54
CA ALA A 526 30.62 24.96 -10.75
C ALA A 526 32.06 24.50 -10.48
N ARG A 527 32.64 24.86 -9.33
CA ARG A 527 33.98 24.41 -8.92
C ARG A 527 34.14 22.90 -8.88
N SER A 528 33.05 22.18 -8.64
CA SER A 528 33.05 20.70 -8.60
C SER A 528 33.14 20.05 -9.97
N GLN A 529 32.89 20.79 -11.05
CA GLN A 529 32.76 20.29 -12.42
C GLN A 529 31.76 19.12 -12.60
N SER A 530 30.79 19.00 -11.70
CA SER A 530 29.76 17.96 -11.69
C SER A 530 28.70 18.15 -12.79
N THR A 531 27.86 17.16 -13.07
CA THR A 531 26.73 17.36 -13.98
C THR A 531 25.74 18.35 -13.36
N LEU A 532 25.52 19.49 -14.00
CA LEU A 532 24.64 20.56 -13.55
C LEU A 532 23.32 20.54 -14.34
N CYS A 533 22.20 20.48 -13.62
CA CYS A 533 20.86 20.67 -14.17
C CYS A 533 20.29 21.98 -13.62
N ILE A 534 20.20 22.99 -14.47
CA ILE A 534 19.87 24.36 -14.10
C ILE A 534 18.44 24.69 -14.55
N TYR A 535 17.55 24.83 -13.57
CA TYR A 535 16.15 25.17 -13.70
C TYR A 535 15.96 26.69 -13.75
N LEU A 536 14.82 27.15 -14.29
CA LEU A 536 14.36 28.55 -14.21
C LEU A 536 15.36 29.60 -14.73
N SER A 537 16.26 29.23 -15.65
CA SER A 537 17.43 30.05 -16.03
C SER A 537 17.53 30.43 -17.50
N ALA A 538 16.56 30.09 -18.36
CA ALA A 538 16.67 30.37 -19.80
C ALA A 538 16.91 31.87 -20.09
N THR A 539 16.20 32.77 -19.40
CA THR A 539 16.39 34.22 -19.56
C THR A 539 17.70 34.75 -18.94
N LEU A 540 18.45 33.90 -18.23
CA LEU A 540 19.71 34.23 -17.55
C LEU A 540 20.92 33.59 -18.24
N ALA A 541 20.76 33.09 -19.48
CA ALA A 541 21.77 32.26 -20.14
C ALA A 541 23.16 32.91 -20.25
N HIS A 542 23.24 34.23 -20.49
CA HIS A 542 24.54 34.95 -20.51
C HIS A 542 25.24 34.94 -19.14
N LYS A 543 24.49 35.20 -18.05
CA LYS A 543 25.03 35.18 -16.68
C LYS A 543 25.47 33.76 -16.31
N VAL A 544 24.62 32.77 -16.60
CA VAL A 544 24.91 31.35 -16.40
C VAL A 544 26.20 30.95 -17.14
N GLN A 545 26.31 31.28 -18.43
CA GLN A 545 27.50 30.97 -19.21
C GLN A 545 28.76 31.61 -18.60
N SER A 546 28.69 32.89 -18.23
CA SER A 546 29.84 33.60 -17.63
C SER A 546 30.32 32.94 -16.34
N GLU A 547 29.42 32.68 -15.40
CA GLU A 547 29.76 32.08 -14.10
C GLU A 547 30.31 30.65 -14.24
N LEU A 548 29.77 29.87 -15.19
CA LEU A 548 30.25 28.51 -15.43
C LEU A 548 31.63 28.50 -16.10
N LEU A 549 31.94 29.44 -16.99
CA LEU A 549 33.25 29.55 -17.67
C LEU A 549 34.40 29.91 -16.71
N GLU A 550 34.11 30.36 -15.50
CA GLU A 550 35.12 30.57 -14.45
C GLU A 550 35.75 29.25 -13.99
N HIS A 551 35.03 28.13 -14.14
CA HIS A 551 35.45 26.82 -13.61
C HIS A 551 35.37 25.67 -14.60
N TYR A 552 34.38 25.64 -15.50
CA TYR A 552 34.27 24.61 -16.55
C TYR A 552 35.08 24.98 -17.79
N PRO A 553 35.70 23.99 -18.45
CA PRO A 553 36.29 24.20 -19.77
C PRO A 553 35.26 24.76 -20.79
N PRO A 554 35.65 25.68 -21.69
CA PRO A 554 34.75 26.22 -22.72
C PRO A 554 34.10 25.17 -23.63
N GLU A 555 34.79 24.03 -23.80
CA GLU A 555 34.35 22.91 -24.63
C GLU A 555 33.41 21.94 -23.91
N THR A 556 33.11 22.18 -22.62
CA THR A 556 32.20 21.33 -21.82
C THR A 556 30.86 21.19 -22.54
N PRO A 557 30.35 19.96 -22.73
CA PRO A 557 29.06 19.74 -23.34
C PRO A 557 27.92 20.45 -22.60
N VAL A 558 26.98 21.00 -23.38
CA VAL A 558 25.73 21.57 -22.86
C VAL A 558 24.54 21.12 -23.70
N ALA A 559 23.38 21.04 -23.05
CA ALA A 559 22.10 20.79 -23.71
C ALA A 559 21.02 21.77 -23.20
N VAL A 560 20.39 22.49 -24.12
CA VAL A 560 19.19 23.29 -23.87
C VAL A 560 17.98 22.40 -24.16
N CYS A 561 17.24 22.01 -23.11
CA CYS A 561 16.14 21.07 -23.21
C CYS A 561 14.80 21.79 -23.02
N TYR A 562 14.01 21.92 -24.09
CA TYR A 562 12.69 22.55 -24.05
C TYR A 562 11.58 21.52 -24.04
N LYS A 563 10.65 21.66 -23.08
CA LYS A 563 9.44 20.83 -22.95
C LYS A 563 9.71 19.34 -23.18
N LEU A 564 10.65 18.80 -22.40
CA LEU A 564 11.00 17.38 -22.44
C LEU A 564 9.74 16.52 -22.28
N THR A 565 9.59 15.51 -23.13
CA THR A 565 8.47 14.54 -23.20
C THR A 565 7.16 15.10 -23.76
N TRP A 566 7.05 16.41 -24.00
CA TRP A 566 5.91 16.98 -24.71
C TRP A 566 6.01 16.71 -26.22
N LYS A 567 4.86 16.78 -26.91
CA LYS A 567 4.77 16.64 -28.38
C LYS A 567 5.69 17.60 -29.14
N ASP A 568 5.93 18.80 -28.60
CA ASP A 568 6.78 19.85 -29.15
C ASP A 568 8.19 19.90 -28.54
N GLN A 569 8.67 18.79 -27.95
CA GLN A 569 10.03 18.68 -27.41
C GLN A 569 11.08 19.12 -28.44
N ARG A 570 12.06 19.90 -27.96
CA ARG A 570 13.26 20.28 -28.72
C ARG A 570 14.49 20.27 -27.81
N ILE A 571 15.62 19.82 -28.35
CA ILE A 571 16.91 19.78 -27.65
C ILE A 571 17.96 20.40 -28.57
N TRP A 572 18.72 21.36 -28.04
CA TRP A 572 19.87 21.94 -28.70
C TRP A 572 21.14 21.55 -27.94
N ASN A 573 22.02 20.81 -28.61
CA ASN A 573 23.30 20.40 -28.04
C ASN A 573 24.41 21.33 -28.51
N GLY A 574 25.38 21.60 -27.65
CA GLY A 574 26.58 22.32 -28.04
C GLY A 574 27.61 22.35 -26.93
N LYS A 575 28.34 23.47 -26.85
CA LYS A 575 29.45 23.66 -25.91
C LYS A 575 29.17 24.86 -25.01
N LEU A 576 29.75 24.86 -23.83
CA LEU A 576 29.51 25.90 -22.82
C LEU A 576 29.78 27.32 -23.34
N LYS A 577 30.82 27.50 -24.15
CA LYS A 577 31.12 28.79 -24.79
C LYS A 577 30.01 29.36 -25.69
N ASN A 578 29.07 28.52 -26.14
CA ASN A 578 27.96 28.88 -27.03
C ASN A 578 26.59 28.77 -26.31
N LEU A 579 26.54 28.55 -24.99
CA LEU A 579 25.29 28.30 -24.27
C LEU A 579 24.25 29.43 -24.47
N ALA A 580 24.67 30.69 -24.34
CA ALA A 580 23.79 31.83 -24.48
C ALA A 580 23.24 31.98 -25.90
N GLU A 581 24.08 31.74 -26.91
CA GLU A 581 23.70 31.72 -28.33
C GLU A 581 22.66 30.61 -28.59
N LEU A 582 22.89 29.39 -28.10
CA LEU A 582 21.94 28.27 -28.25
C LEU A 582 20.57 28.59 -27.63
N VAL A 583 20.55 29.23 -26.46
CA VAL A 583 19.29 29.65 -25.83
C VAL A 583 18.60 30.74 -26.65
N GLN A 584 19.35 31.71 -27.20
CA GLN A 584 18.81 32.75 -28.07
C GLN A 584 18.24 32.18 -29.38
N GLU A 585 18.98 31.29 -30.04
CA GLU A 585 18.54 30.58 -31.26
C GLU A 585 17.29 29.75 -31.04
N SER A 586 17.15 29.15 -29.86
CA SER A 586 15.96 28.37 -29.51
C SER A 586 14.68 29.24 -29.48
N GLY A 587 14.82 30.54 -29.20
CA GLY A 587 13.72 31.46 -28.94
C GLY A 587 12.85 31.09 -27.73
N LYS A 588 13.32 30.18 -26.86
CA LYS A 588 12.54 29.64 -25.72
C LYS A 588 12.93 30.30 -24.41
N THR A 589 11.94 30.83 -23.71
CA THR A 589 12.14 31.57 -22.45
C THR A 589 11.50 30.89 -21.23
N ARG A 590 10.67 29.86 -21.42
CA ARG A 590 9.94 29.13 -20.37
C ARG A 590 10.02 27.63 -20.61
N THR A 591 9.91 26.83 -19.54
CA THR A 591 9.93 25.36 -19.60
C THR A 591 11.19 24.82 -20.29
N VAL A 592 12.32 25.41 -19.93
CA VAL A 592 13.66 25.04 -20.42
C VAL A 592 14.48 24.57 -19.22
N LEU A 593 15.13 23.42 -19.38
CA LEU A 593 16.17 22.93 -18.48
C LEU A 593 17.51 23.04 -19.22
N LEU A 594 18.52 23.63 -18.57
CA LEU A 594 19.89 23.62 -19.08
C LEU A 594 20.64 22.48 -18.40
N VAL A 595 21.29 21.63 -19.18
CA VAL A 595 22.17 20.57 -18.66
C VAL A 595 23.60 20.89 -19.09
N VAL A 596 24.55 20.85 -18.15
CA VAL A 596 25.98 21.13 -18.39
C VAL A 596 26.81 20.02 -17.75
N GLY A 597 27.77 19.48 -18.48
CA GLY A 597 28.73 18.52 -17.93
C GLY A 597 29.20 17.47 -18.93
N GLU A 598 30.32 16.83 -18.62
CA GLU A 598 30.94 15.80 -19.48
C GLU A 598 30.06 14.58 -19.70
N ALA A 599 29.12 14.30 -18.79
CA ALA A 599 28.24 13.16 -18.90
C ALA A 599 27.40 13.17 -20.18
N ILE A 600 27.09 14.36 -20.70
CA ILE A 600 26.24 14.53 -21.89
C ILE A 600 26.93 13.88 -23.09
N LEU A 601 26.30 12.84 -23.63
CA LEU A 601 26.74 12.07 -24.81
C LEU A 601 28.03 11.24 -24.63
N ALA A 602 28.53 11.06 -23.41
CA ALA A 602 29.68 10.20 -23.14
C ALA A 602 29.30 8.70 -23.27
N ARG A 603 30.16 7.89 -23.92
CA ARG A 603 29.91 6.46 -24.22
C ARG A 603 31.09 5.51 -23.98
N SER A 604 32.19 5.98 -23.42
CA SER A 604 33.49 5.30 -23.55
C SER A 604 33.90 4.38 -22.39
N GLU A 605 33.21 4.35 -21.26
CA GLU A 605 33.73 3.68 -20.05
C GLU A 605 32.77 2.63 -19.47
N ARG A 606 33.31 1.43 -19.21
CA ARG A 606 32.57 0.27 -18.70
C ARG A 606 32.48 0.34 -17.17
N SER A 607 31.26 0.31 -16.63
CA SER A 607 31.04 0.19 -15.19
C SER A 607 31.57 -1.13 -14.64
N LYS A 608 32.23 -1.09 -13.47
CA LYS A 608 32.69 -2.27 -12.73
C LYS A 608 31.54 -3.07 -12.11
N LEU A 609 30.33 -2.50 -12.02
CA LEU A 609 29.16 -3.16 -11.40
C LEU A 609 28.85 -4.52 -12.04
N TYR A 610 29.01 -4.64 -13.36
CA TYR A 610 28.79 -5.88 -14.10
C TYR A 610 30.09 -6.56 -14.53
N ASP A 611 31.24 -6.05 -14.10
CA ASP A 611 32.53 -6.66 -14.44
C ASP A 611 32.63 -8.04 -13.79
N PRO A 612 32.89 -9.13 -14.53
CA PRO A 612 32.94 -10.48 -13.98
C PRO A 612 34.01 -10.64 -12.90
N THR A 613 35.01 -9.76 -12.85
CA THR A 613 36.07 -9.75 -11.83
C THR A 613 35.69 -8.99 -10.55
N PHE A 614 34.51 -8.36 -10.53
CA PHE A 614 34.03 -7.57 -9.40
C PHE A 614 32.94 -8.30 -8.61
N ALA A 615 33.24 -8.59 -7.33
CA ALA A 615 32.32 -9.22 -6.40
C ALA A 615 31.36 -8.18 -5.79
N HIS A 616 30.10 -8.55 -5.61
CA HIS A 616 29.13 -7.80 -4.81
C HIS A 616 28.20 -8.77 -4.06
N GLY A 617 27.30 -8.26 -3.22
CA GLY A 617 26.50 -9.08 -2.29
C GLY A 617 25.61 -10.18 -2.90
N PHE A 618 25.52 -10.27 -4.22
CA PHE A 618 24.75 -11.30 -4.94
C PHE A 618 25.60 -12.09 -5.96
N ARG A 619 26.90 -11.80 -6.08
CA ARG A 619 27.79 -12.42 -7.07
C ARG A 619 29.23 -12.40 -6.58
N GLU A 620 29.83 -13.57 -6.46
CA GLU A 620 31.27 -13.70 -6.25
C GLU A 620 32.03 -13.34 -7.54
N ALA A 621 33.21 -12.74 -7.37
CA ALA A 621 34.08 -12.44 -8.51
C ALA A 621 34.56 -13.74 -9.16
N THR A 622 34.32 -13.86 -10.46
CA THR A 622 34.97 -14.88 -11.28
C THR A 622 36.45 -14.53 -11.39
N LYS A 623 37.33 -15.45 -10.95
CA LYS A 623 38.77 -15.32 -11.23
C LYS A 623 38.96 -15.21 -12.74
N PRO A 624 39.84 -14.32 -13.24
CA PRO A 624 40.15 -14.28 -14.65
C PRO A 624 40.63 -15.67 -15.09
N SER A 625 39.90 -16.33 -15.99
CA SER A 625 40.49 -17.45 -16.72
C SER A 625 41.62 -16.87 -17.56
N GLU A 626 42.83 -17.42 -17.44
CA GLU A 626 43.91 -17.16 -18.39
C GLU A 626 43.32 -17.27 -19.80
N ALA A 627 43.25 -16.13 -20.48
CA ALA A 627 42.69 -16.05 -21.81
C ALA A 627 43.49 -16.99 -22.72
N ALA A 628 42.79 -17.92 -23.35
CA ALA A 628 43.28 -18.54 -24.58
C ALA A 628 43.64 -17.40 -25.56
N THR A 629 44.84 -17.53 -26.12
CA THR A 629 45.49 -16.65 -27.09
C THR A 629 44.65 -16.30 -28.31
#